data_AF-A0A679K4C6-F1
#
_entry.id   AF-A0A679K4C6-F1
#
_cell.length_a   1.000
_cell.length_b   1.000
_cell.length_c   1.000
_cell.angle_alpha   90.00
_cell.angle_beta   90.00
_cell.angle_gamma   90.00
#
_symmetry.space_group_name_H-M   'P 1'
#
loop_
_entity.id
_entity.type
_entity.pdbx_description
1 polymer ?
#
loop_
_entity_poly.entity_id
_entity_poly.type
_entity_poly.pdbx_seq_one_letter_code
_entity_poly.pdbx_strand_id
1 'polypeptide(L)'
;MGFALSPRAAVVMAVIMNMAGAMSGTAVAATVGVGIVDPSAITLHAITAAMPSIIASGAFAAWAGLPIGKSHALLAGLAGAAFAGGGWEALECQCWSKVILGLRLSLLLGGLVSFLIGVMIIRFTRNDPALTTRHAPPKRATGCRLSTSSPSQGSALLAA
;
A
#
# COMPACT_ATOMS: atom_id res chain seq x y z
N MET A 1 6.15 -21.81 1.05
CA MET A 1 5.81 -20.61 0.26
C MET A 1 7.12 -20.08 -0.31
N GLY A 2 7.34 -20.23 -1.61
CA GLY A 2 8.57 -19.75 -2.26
C GLY A 2 8.38 -18.32 -2.73
N PHE A 3 9.25 -17.40 -2.31
CA PHE A 3 9.30 -16.06 -2.88
C PHE A 3 9.84 -16.16 -4.31
N ALA A 4 9.15 -15.56 -5.28
CA ALA A 4 9.57 -15.58 -6.69
C ALA A 4 10.88 -14.78 -6.94
N LEU A 5 11.23 -13.86 -6.05
CA LEU A 5 12.42 -12.99 -6.12
C LEU A 5 13.06 -12.82 -4.74
N SER A 6 14.38 -12.60 -4.68
CA SER A 6 15.07 -12.31 -3.42
C SER A 6 14.66 -10.95 -2.86
N PRO A 7 14.63 -10.75 -1.52
CA PRO A 7 14.20 -9.49 -0.91
C PRO A 7 14.96 -8.26 -1.44
N ARG A 8 16.27 -8.41 -1.70
CA ARG A 8 17.11 -7.33 -2.26
C ARG A 8 16.70 -6.97 -3.70
N ALA A 9 16.43 -7.98 -4.53
CA ALA A 9 16.00 -7.75 -5.91
C ALA A 9 14.62 -7.05 -5.96
N ALA A 10 13.71 -7.42 -5.05
CA ALA A 10 12.40 -6.76 -4.94
C ALA A 10 12.51 -5.27 -4.58
N VAL A 11 13.39 -4.92 -3.64
CA VAL A 11 13.62 -3.51 -3.26
C VAL A 11 14.23 -2.71 -4.41
N VAL A 12 15.23 -3.26 -5.11
CA VAL A 12 15.84 -2.57 -6.27
C VAL A 12 14.81 -2.31 -7.36
N MET A 13 13.98 -3.30 -7.69
CA MET A 13 12.88 -3.13 -8.65
C MET A 13 11.86 -2.09 -8.18
N ALA A 14 11.50 -2.10 -6.90
CA ALA A 14 10.61 -1.11 -6.32
C ALA A 14 11.19 0.32 -6.44
N VAL A 15 12.48 0.52 -6.16
CA VAL A 15 13.13 1.84 -6.26
C VAL A 15 13.12 2.35 -7.70
N ILE A 16 13.50 1.52 -8.67
CA ILE A 16 13.53 1.90 -10.09
C ILE A 16 12.13 2.26 -10.57
N MET A 17 11.13 1.43 -10.25
CA MET A 17 9.75 1.69 -10.66
C MET A 17 9.15 2.93 -9.97
N ASN A 18 9.46 3.16 -8.69
CA ASN A 18 9.04 4.37 -7.98
C ASN A 18 9.68 5.63 -8.56
N MET A 19 10.95 5.59 -8.97
CA MET A 19 11.57 6.74 -9.65
C MET A 19 10.99 6.97 -11.05
N ALA A 20 10.77 5.91 -11.82
CA ALA A 20 10.11 6.02 -13.12
C ALA A 20 8.71 6.66 -12.98
N GLY A 21 7.92 6.20 -11.99
CA GLY A 21 6.62 6.79 -11.67
C GLY A 21 6.69 8.25 -11.23
N ALA A 22 7.69 8.61 -10.42
CA ALA A 22 7.91 10.00 -9.99
C ALA A 22 8.20 10.94 -11.17
N MET A 23 8.98 10.48 -12.16
CA MET A 23 9.27 11.27 -13.37
C MET A 23 8.04 11.47 -14.26
N SER A 24 7.09 10.53 -14.27
CA SER A 24 5.84 10.64 -15.03
C SER A 24 4.69 11.33 -14.27
N GLY A 25 4.91 11.74 -13.02
CA GLY A 25 3.88 12.22 -12.10
C GLY A 25 3.30 13.62 -12.36
N THR A 26 3.46 14.19 -13.56
CA THR A 26 3.06 15.58 -13.87
C THR A 26 1.57 15.83 -13.66
N ALA A 27 0.71 14.87 -14.01
CA ALA A 27 -0.73 14.97 -13.79
C ALA A 27 -1.11 15.02 -12.30
N VAL A 28 -0.45 14.21 -11.45
CA VAL A 28 -0.69 14.21 -10.00
C VAL A 28 -0.20 15.53 -9.39
N ALA A 29 0.98 16.00 -9.80
CA ALA A 29 1.52 17.28 -9.34
C ALA A 29 0.57 18.45 -9.68
N ALA A 30 0.02 18.49 -10.90
CA ALA A 30 -0.96 19.49 -11.30
C ALA A 30 -2.24 19.43 -10.44
N THR A 31 -2.76 18.23 -10.16
CA THR A 31 -3.97 18.07 -9.33
C THR A 31 -3.74 18.51 -7.88
N VAL A 32 -2.56 18.28 -7.32
CA VAL A 32 -2.21 18.69 -5.95
C VAL A 32 -1.98 20.21 -5.88
N GLY A 33 -1.30 20.80 -6.87
CA GLY A 33 -0.92 22.21 -6.87
C GLY A 33 -1.98 23.20 -7.32
N VAL A 34 -3.02 22.78 -8.05
CA VAL A 34 -4.09 23.69 -8.52
C VAL A 34 -5.47 23.21 -8.08
N GLY A 35 -5.61 21.94 -7.68
CA GLY A 35 -6.91 21.36 -7.33
C GLY A 35 -7.28 21.46 -5.86
N ILE A 36 -6.34 21.31 -4.92
CA ILE A 36 -6.69 21.07 -3.51
C ILE A 36 -6.78 22.36 -2.67
N VAL A 37 -5.97 23.35 -3.02
CA VAL A 37 -5.74 24.58 -2.28
C VAL A 37 -5.65 25.73 -3.28
N ASP A 38 -6.13 26.92 -2.91
CA ASP A 38 -5.97 28.11 -3.74
C ASP A 38 -4.48 28.34 -4.05
N PRO A 39 -4.08 28.49 -5.33
CA PRO A 39 -2.68 28.68 -5.72
C PRO A 39 -2.03 29.90 -5.06
N SER A 40 -2.81 30.91 -4.63
CA SER A 40 -2.29 32.06 -3.86
C SER A 40 -1.80 31.69 -2.46
N ALA A 41 -2.33 30.61 -1.86
CA ALA A 41 -1.92 30.12 -0.56
C ALA A 41 -0.69 29.19 -0.62
N ILE A 42 -0.26 28.76 -1.81
CA ILE A 42 0.90 27.88 -2.01
C ILE A 42 2.18 28.72 -2.02
N THR A 43 2.55 29.24 -0.85
CA THR A 43 3.79 29.98 -0.64
C THR A 43 4.93 29.04 -0.22
N LEU A 44 6.18 29.53 -0.30
CA LEU A 44 7.34 28.79 0.18
C LEU A 44 7.16 28.36 1.65
N HIS A 45 6.60 29.25 2.48
CA HIS A 45 6.28 28.98 3.87
C HIS A 45 5.27 27.83 4.01
N ALA A 46 4.21 27.81 3.21
CA ALA A 46 3.21 26.74 3.24
C ALA A 46 3.81 25.36 2.88
N ILE A 47 4.66 25.31 1.85
CA ILE A 47 5.35 24.06 1.46
C ILE A 47 6.31 23.60 2.55
N THR A 48 7.08 24.52 3.15
CA THR A 48 7.98 24.17 4.27
C THR A 48 7.22 23.68 5.49
N ALA A 49 6.01 24.18 5.75
CA ALA A 49 5.15 23.69 6.82
C ALA A 49 4.51 22.32 6.49
N ALA A 50 4.25 22.01 5.23
CA ALA A 50 3.70 20.72 4.81
C ALA A 50 4.75 19.57 4.82
N MET A 51 6.03 19.86 4.59
CA MET A 51 7.13 18.89 4.61
C MET A 51 7.22 18.05 5.90
N PRO A 52 7.21 18.62 7.12
CA PRO A 52 7.28 17.83 8.34
C PRO A 52 6.07 16.91 8.51
N SER A 53 4.88 17.29 8.03
CA SER A 53 3.69 16.42 8.08
C SER A 53 3.93 15.11 7.32
N ILE A 54 4.45 15.17 6.10
CA ILE A 54 4.67 13.96 5.30
C ILE A 54 5.83 13.11 5.83
N ILE A 55 6.89 13.72 6.35
CA ILE A 55 8.01 13.01 6.95
C ILE A 55 7.55 12.30 8.24
N ALA A 56 6.85 13.02 9.12
CA ALA A 56 6.34 12.49 10.38
C ALA A 56 5.40 11.31 10.16
N SER A 57 4.47 11.42 9.19
CA SER A 57 3.56 10.31 8.86
C SER A 57 4.30 9.06 8.35
N GLY A 58 5.37 9.24 7.57
CA GLY A 58 6.18 8.13 7.07
C GLY A 58 7.00 7.46 8.17
N ALA A 59 7.61 8.24 9.05
CA ALA A 59 8.32 7.74 10.22
C ALA A 59 7.38 7.00 11.18
N PHE A 60 6.18 7.56 11.42
CA PHE A 60 5.15 6.94 12.25
C PHE A 60 4.67 5.61 11.66
N ALA A 61 4.42 5.56 10.35
CA ALA A 61 4.04 4.32 9.66
C ALA A 61 5.12 3.24 9.77
N ALA A 62 6.39 3.63 9.62
CA ALA A 62 7.53 2.72 9.75
C ALA A 62 7.68 2.19 11.18
N TRP A 63 7.48 3.05 12.19
CA TRP A 63 7.52 2.65 13.59
C TRP A 63 6.34 1.73 13.96
N ALA A 64 5.14 2.03 13.48
CA ALA A 64 3.94 1.25 13.75
C ALA A 64 3.79 -0.02 12.87
N GLY A 65 4.64 -0.20 11.86
CA GLY A 65 4.54 -1.29 10.89
C GLY A 65 3.25 -1.25 10.05
N LEU A 66 2.62 -0.08 9.93
CA LEU A 66 1.32 0.08 9.28
C LEU A 66 1.49 0.42 7.79
N PRO A 67 0.71 -0.21 6.88
CA PRO A 67 0.66 0.19 5.48
C PRO A 67 -0.13 1.50 5.34
N ILE A 68 0.54 2.65 5.51
CA ILE A 68 -0.07 3.98 5.38
C ILE A 68 0.22 4.59 4.00
N GLY A 69 -0.82 5.16 3.37
CA GLY A 69 -0.69 5.89 2.11
C GLY A 69 -0.19 7.33 2.30
N LYS A 70 0.82 7.73 1.52
CA LYS A 70 1.43 9.07 1.61
C LYS A 70 0.55 10.21 1.09
N SER A 71 -0.45 9.91 0.25
CA SER A 71 -1.37 10.92 -0.30
C SER A 71 -2.14 11.64 0.80
N HIS A 72 -2.65 10.92 1.80
CA HIS A 72 -3.45 11.54 2.87
C HIS A 72 -2.61 12.48 3.75
N ALA A 73 -1.38 12.07 4.07
CA ALA A 73 -0.45 12.91 4.83
C ALA A 73 -0.03 14.17 4.07
N LEU A 74 0.18 14.05 2.76
CA LEU A 74 0.50 15.17 1.89
C LEU A 74 -0.65 16.18 1.84
N LEU A 75 -1.87 15.69 1.58
CA LEU A 75 -3.07 16.54 1.51
C LEU A 75 -3.36 17.20 2.86
N ALA A 76 -3.24 16.47 3.98
CA ALA A 76 -3.44 17.04 5.32
C ALA A 76 -2.41 18.12 5.67
N GLY A 77 -1.13 17.91 5.31
CA GLY A 77 -0.07 18.91 5.51
C GLY A 77 -0.31 20.19 4.70
N LEU A 78 -0.71 20.04 3.43
CA LEU A 78 -0.99 21.18 2.56
C LEU A 78 -2.27 21.92 2.99
N ALA A 79 -3.32 21.19 3.37
CA ALA A 79 -4.57 21.76 3.87
C ALA A 79 -4.36 22.55 5.16
N GLY A 80 -3.59 22.02 6.11
CA GLY A 80 -3.27 22.70 7.36
C GLY A 80 -2.43 23.97 7.13
N ALA A 81 -1.46 23.90 6.22
CA ALA A 81 -0.65 25.06 5.84
C ALA A 81 -1.49 26.15 5.15
N ALA A 82 -2.40 25.76 4.26
CA ALA A 82 -3.33 26.68 3.60
C ALA A 82 -4.30 27.34 4.59
N PHE A 83 -4.84 26.54 5.51
CA PHE A 83 -5.73 27.03 6.56
C PHE A 83 -5.04 28.04 7.48
N ALA A 84 -3.77 27.81 7.82
CA ALA A 84 -2.99 28.76 8.61
C ALA A 84 -2.67 30.06 7.86
N GLY A 85 -2.54 30.03 6.53
CA GLY A 85 -2.18 31.19 5.71
C GLY A 85 -3.36 32.03 5.20
N GLY A 86 -4.50 31.39 4.88
CA GLY A 86 -5.65 32.04 4.27
C GLY A 86 -7.01 31.62 4.85
N GLY A 87 -7.03 30.94 5.99
CA GLY A 87 -8.25 30.57 6.70
C GLY A 87 -9.13 29.57 5.93
N TRP A 88 -10.43 29.63 6.19
CA TRP A 88 -11.40 28.70 5.59
C TRP A 88 -11.65 28.97 4.09
N GLU A 89 -11.39 30.18 3.63
CA GLU A 89 -11.57 30.58 2.23
C GLU A 89 -10.47 30.04 1.32
N ALA A 90 -9.28 29.76 1.85
CA ALA A 90 -8.18 29.14 1.10
C ALA A 90 -8.40 27.65 0.75
N LEU A 91 -9.44 27.03 1.32
CA LEU A 91 -9.79 25.62 1.10
C LEU A 91 -10.96 25.52 0.12
N GLU A 92 -10.66 25.06 -1.09
CA GLU A 92 -11.68 24.87 -2.14
C GLU A 92 -12.56 23.65 -1.83
N CYS A 93 -13.68 23.89 -1.14
CA CYS A 93 -14.60 22.85 -0.69
C CYS A 93 -15.12 21.96 -1.82
N GLN A 94 -15.30 22.51 -3.04
CA GLN A 94 -15.78 21.70 -4.18
C GLN A 94 -14.76 20.66 -4.60
N CYS A 95 -13.46 20.95 -4.52
CA CYS A 95 -12.45 20.01 -4.99
C CYS A 95 -12.19 18.88 -3.99
N TRP A 96 -12.25 19.16 -2.69
CA TRP A 96 -12.20 18.12 -1.66
C TRP A 96 -13.30 17.07 -1.83
N SER A 97 -14.49 17.48 -2.26
CA SER A 97 -15.58 16.55 -2.57
C SER A 97 -15.22 15.57 -3.70
N LYS A 98 -14.54 16.06 -4.75
CA LYS A 98 -14.07 15.24 -5.88
C LYS A 98 -13.00 14.24 -5.46
N VAL A 99 -12.07 14.64 -4.59
CA VAL A 99 -11.04 13.73 -4.06
C VAL A 99 -11.68 12.59 -3.26
N ILE A 100 -12.58 12.91 -2.34
CA ILE A 100 -13.27 11.90 -1.52
C ILE A 100 -14.13 10.97 -2.39
N LEU A 101 -14.80 11.52 -3.40
CA LEU A 101 -15.57 10.72 -4.36
C LEU A 101 -14.64 9.80 -5.17
N GLY A 102 -13.52 10.32 -5.68
CA GLY A 102 -12.52 9.54 -6.39
C GLY A 102 -11.96 8.40 -5.55
N LEU A 103 -11.67 8.65 -4.27
CA LEU A 103 -11.14 7.64 -3.34
C LEU A 103 -12.14 6.49 -3.10
N ARG A 104 -13.42 6.82 -2.92
CA ARG A 104 -14.48 5.83 -2.75
C ARG A 104 -14.71 5.03 -4.03
N LEU A 105 -14.79 5.72 -5.16
CA LEU A 105 -14.99 5.09 -6.46
C LEU A 105 -13.81 4.19 -6.84
N SER A 106 -12.57 4.58 -6.57
CA SER A 106 -11.40 3.74 -6.89
C SER A 106 -11.38 2.47 -6.06
N LEU A 107 -11.76 2.53 -4.77
CA LEU A 107 -11.81 1.34 -3.92
C LEU A 107 -12.90 0.37 -4.39
N LEU A 108 -14.08 0.88 -4.72
CA LEU A 108 -15.19 0.07 -5.24
C LEU A 108 -14.87 -0.54 -6.60
N LEU A 109 -14.38 0.27 -7.55
CA LEU A 109 -14.05 -0.20 -8.90
C LEU A 109 -12.86 -1.16 -8.88
N GLY A 110 -11.82 -0.88 -8.09
CA GLY A 110 -10.68 -1.77 -7.93
C GLY A 110 -11.08 -3.12 -7.34
N GLY A 111 -11.93 -3.13 -6.31
CA GLY A 111 -12.49 -4.35 -5.74
C GLY A 111 -13.35 -5.13 -6.74
N LEU A 112 -14.23 -4.44 -7.47
CA LEU A 112 -15.10 -5.05 -8.46
C LEU A 112 -14.30 -5.67 -9.62
N VAL A 113 -13.35 -4.93 -10.19
CA VAL A 113 -12.51 -5.41 -11.29
C VAL A 113 -11.65 -6.59 -10.84
N SER A 114 -11.04 -6.53 -9.65
CA SER A 114 -10.28 -7.64 -9.09
C SER A 114 -11.14 -8.89 -8.91
N PHE A 115 -12.37 -8.73 -8.40
CA PHE A 115 -13.32 -9.83 -8.25
C PHE A 115 -13.72 -10.44 -9.61
N LEU A 116 -14.04 -9.62 -10.61
CA LEU A 116 -14.39 -10.08 -11.95
C LEU A 116 -13.24 -10.85 -12.62
N ILE A 117 -12.01 -10.34 -12.52
CA ILE A 117 -10.81 -11.01 -13.03
C ILE A 117 -10.61 -12.35 -12.30
N GLY A 118 -10.75 -12.39 -10.97
CA GLY A 118 -10.66 -13.62 -10.19
C GLY A 118 -11.68 -14.68 -10.62
N VAL A 119 -12.94 -14.27 -10.82
CA VAL A 119 -14.01 -15.16 -11.31
C VAL A 119 -13.70 -15.65 -12.72
N MET A 120 -13.20 -14.78 -13.61
CA MET A 120 -12.83 -15.13 -14.98
C MET A 120 -11.72 -16.18 -14.99
N ILE A 121 -10.66 -15.99 -14.19
CA ILE A 121 -9.54 -16.95 -14.10
C ILE A 121 -10.02 -18.31 -13.60
N ILE A 122 -10.85 -18.34 -12.54
CA ILE A 122 -11.40 -19.59 -11.98
C ILE A 122 -12.32 -20.30 -12.98
N ARG A 123 -13.14 -19.54 -13.72
CA ARG A 123 -14.01 -20.08 -14.77
C ARG A 123 -13.22 -20.66 -15.93
N PHE A 124 -12.12 -20.01 -16.34
CA PHE A 124 -11.24 -20.49 -17.39
C PHE A 124 -10.49 -21.76 -16.98
N THR A 125 -9.84 -21.76 -15.81
CA THR A 125 -9.09 -22.91 -15.31
C THR A 125 -9.96 -24.11 -14.91
N ARG A 126 -11.25 -23.90 -14.61
CA ARG A 126 -12.21 -25.00 -14.41
C ARG A 126 -12.52 -25.79 -15.67
N ASN A 127 -12.31 -25.22 -16.86
CA ASN A 127 -12.61 -25.89 -18.13
C ASN A 127 -11.45 -26.79 -18.62
N ASP A 128 -10.25 -26.67 -18.02
CA ASP A 128 -9.06 -27.48 -18.32
C ASP A 128 -8.66 -28.38 -17.13
N PRO A 129 -9.05 -29.68 -17.11
CA PRO A 129 -8.76 -30.57 -15.99
C PRO A 129 -7.25 -30.89 -15.83
N ALA A 130 -6.41 -30.59 -16.82
CA ALA A 130 -4.96 -30.88 -16.80
C ALA A 130 -4.17 -30.05 -15.77
N LEU A 131 -4.69 -28.90 -15.32
CA LEU A 131 -4.03 -28.03 -14.34
C LEU A 131 -4.45 -28.35 -12.89
N THR A 132 -5.60 -29.00 -12.69
CA THR A 132 -6.11 -29.35 -11.36
C THR A 132 -5.32 -30.52 -10.74
N THR A 133 -4.80 -31.45 -11.56
CA THR A 133 -4.08 -32.64 -11.09
C THR A 133 -2.64 -32.36 -10.66
N ARG A 134 -2.00 -31.27 -11.15
CA ARG A 134 -0.61 -30.93 -10.77
C ARG A 134 -0.48 -30.29 -9.39
N HIS A 135 -1.58 -29.82 -8.81
CA HIS A 135 -1.63 -29.18 -7.49
C HIS A 135 -2.49 -29.94 -6.48
N ALA A 136 -2.80 -31.21 -6.76
CA ALA A 136 -3.34 -32.09 -5.73
C ALA A 136 -2.30 -32.18 -4.59
N PRO A 137 -2.62 -31.73 -3.37
CA PRO A 137 -1.71 -31.93 -2.24
C PRO A 137 -1.46 -33.44 -2.10
N PRO A 138 -0.21 -33.90 -1.86
CA PRO A 138 0.04 -35.31 -1.64
C PRO A 138 -0.89 -35.76 -0.52
N LYS A 139 -1.72 -36.78 -0.78
CA LYS A 139 -2.51 -37.44 0.26
C LYS A 139 -1.52 -37.80 1.36
N ARG A 140 -1.57 -37.10 2.50
CA ARG A 140 -0.79 -37.46 3.69
C ARG A 140 -1.16 -38.91 3.98
N ALA A 141 -0.25 -39.83 3.67
CA ALA A 141 -0.32 -41.17 4.16
C ALA A 141 -0.33 -41.05 5.68
N THR A 142 -1.49 -41.32 6.27
CA THR A 142 -1.71 -41.43 7.71
C THR A 142 -0.99 -42.69 8.19
N GLY A 143 0.34 -42.67 8.12
CA GLY A 143 1.24 -43.64 8.73
C GLY A 143 1.62 -43.11 10.09
N CYS A 144 0.71 -43.25 11.05
CA CYS A 144 0.99 -43.03 12.46
C CYS A 144 2.01 -44.10 12.91
N ARG A 145 3.31 -43.84 12.69
CA ARG A 145 4.38 -44.63 13.30
C ARG A 145 4.65 -44.01 14.67
N LEU A 146 3.83 -44.43 15.64
CA LEU A 146 4.14 -44.35 17.06
C LEU A 146 5.47 -45.08 17.29
N SER A 147 6.57 -44.33 17.38
CA SER A 147 7.81 -44.83 17.97
C SER A 147 7.97 -44.11 19.29
N THR A 148 7.53 -44.80 20.33
CA THR A 148 7.83 -44.50 21.72
C THR A 148 9.34 -44.60 21.96
N SER A 149 9.98 -43.50 22.34
CA SER A 149 11.19 -43.53 23.17
C SER A 149 11.32 -42.20 23.93
N SER A 150 10.86 -42.22 25.17
CA SER A 150 11.20 -41.31 26.27
C SER A 150 12.36 -41.95 27.08
N PRO A 151 13.01 -41.32 28.06
CA PRO A 151 13.46 -39.92 28.25
C PRO A 151 14.98 -39.84 28.58
N SER A 152 15.68 -38.76 28.23
CA SER A 152 16.86 -38.33 28.99
C SER A 152 17.35 -36.93 28.58
N GLN A 153 17.36 -36.01 29.55
CA GLN A 153 18.39 -34.99 29.83
C GLN A 153 18.86 -34.09 28.66
N GLY A 154 18.87 -32.77 28.71
CA GLY A 154 18.64 -31.78 29.75
C GLY A 154 18.95 -30.39 29.15
N SER A 155 18.45 -29.35 29.82
CA SER A 155 19.13 -28.04 29.97
C SER A 155 19.76 -27.35 28.75
N ALA A 156 19.00 -26.44 28.14
CA ALA A 156 19.40 -25.10 27.64
C ALA A 156 18.18 -24.51 26.89
N LEU A 157 17.22 -23.83 27.50
CA LEU A 157 17.28 -22.56 28.23
C LEU A 157 18.36 -21.58 27.74
N LEU A 158 17.87 -20.45 27.24
CA LEU A 158 18.48 -19.11 27.19
C LEU A 158 19.44 -18.74 26.04
N ALA A 159 19.00 -17.69 25.33
CA ALA A 159 19.76 -16.48 25.00
C ALA A 159 20.85 -16.54 23.91
N ALA A 160 20.49 -16.10 22.71
CA ALA A 160 21.19 -15.07 21.93
C ALA A 160 20.31 -14.64 20.74
#